data_AF-A0A2H3GHF6-F1
#
_entry.id   AF-A0A2H3GHF6-F1
#
_cell.length_a   1.000
_cell.length_b   1.000
_cell.length_c   1.000
_cell.angle_alpha   90.00
_cell.angle_beta   90.00
_cell.angle_gamma   90.00
#
_symmetry.space_group_name_H-M   'P 1'
#
loop_
_entity.id
_entity.type
_entity.pdbx_description
1 polymer ?
#
loop_
_entity_poly.entity_id
_entity_poly.type
_entity_poly.pdbx_seq_one_letter_code
_entity_poly.pdbx_strand_id
1 'polypeptide(L)'
;MLDFRPEQDPLVLIENRFEYFFSLATFALQEGDYSPLLFIPSLGEDSDPRAPWLRGHTTGTWKLWDMGRCHRKATSQPIIRDSMIQPQLQTVGVIESFEYYDFGGDAESVMDYVVSKVVRASGRDAQALCEAVDRIFPRNEEKAVNMEWKDSKQEDVSSLVSRYDLDKIQGLLEKYGPLLDMTPEQEITQQRFKIAKKLIRALKLSKEGKHARESRLELAAGEADWFLREYGTPMEGISQIRCKICGRWSVFRLVMWGEPTPDVAQVYRIPGLLYDENVPDGIGIVVERDRIIGKMIYGTPACRCCQSEFVKLGSANL
;
A
#
# COMPACT_ATOMS: atom_id res chain seq x y z
N MET A 1 -22.06 11.92 2.47
CA MET A 1 -20.86 12.68 2.08
C MET A 1 -20.63 13.69 3.18
N LEU A 2 -19.67 13.46 4.07
CA LEU A 2 -19.36 14.41 5.14
C LEU A 2 -18.37 15.42 4.56
N ASP A 3 -18.83 16.66 4.39
CA ASP A 3 -18.02 17.79 3.91
C ASP A 3 -17.14 18.27 5.07
N PHE A 4 -16.09 17.52 5.38
CA PHE A 4 -15.21 17.81 6.53
C PHE A 4 -14.35 19.05 6.22
N ARG A 5 -14.62 20.16 6.91
CA ARG A 5 -13.84 21.40 6.86
C ARG A 5 -13.14 21.63 8.20
N PRO A 6 -11.89 21.16 8.37
CA PRO A 6 -11.19 21.17 9.66
C PRO A 6 -10.98 22.58 10.23
N GLU A 7 -11.01 23.61 9.39
CA GLU A 7 -10.74 25.00 9.77
C GLU A 7 -11.96 25.73 10.35
N GLN A 8 -13.16 25.14 10.27
CA GLN A 8 -14.42 25.80 10.64
C GLN A 8 -15.17 25.15 11.81
N ASP A 9 -14.68 24.03 12.34
CA ASP A 9 -15.32 23.32 13.44
C ASP A 9 -14.60 23.64 14.77
N PRO A 10 -15.25 24.24 15.77
CA PRO A 10 -14.60 24.59 17.03
C PRO A 10 -14.36 23.33 17.88
N LEU A 11 -13.36 22.51 17.51
CA LEU A 11 -12.79 21.40 18.29
C LEU A 11 -12.18 21.87 19.64
N VAL A 12 -12.28 23.16 19.95
CA VAL A 12 -11.83 23.82 21.18
C VAL A 12 -12.81 23.61 22.34
N LEU A 13 -14.04 23.15 22.10
CA LEU A 13 -15.07 22.97 23.15
C LEU A 13 -15.48 21.52 23.45
N ILE A 14 -14.80 20.52 22.87
CA ILE A 14 -15.17 19.12 23.09
C ILE A 14 -14.49 18.62 24.37
N GLU A 15 -15.27 18.48 25.45
CA GLU A 15 -14.80 17.97 26.75
C GLU A 15 -14.21 16.55 26.65
N ASN A 16 -14.64 15.75 25.66
CA ASN A 16 -14.09 14.43 25.36
C ASN A 16 -13.88 14.21 23.86
N ARG A 17 -12.72 14.64 23.35
CA ARG A 17 -12.33 14.49 21.93
C ARG A 17 -12.39 13.05 21.43
N PHE A 18 -12.02 12.10 22.29
CA PHE A 18 -12.04 10.69 21.93
C PHE A 18 -13.47 10.21 21.63
N GLU A 19 -14.43 10.49 22.52
CA GLU A 19 -15.83 10.09 22.33
C GLU A 19 -16.44 10.72 21.08
N TYR A 20 -16.15 11.99 20.83
CA TYR A 20 -16.60 12.68 19.63
C TYR A 20 -16.05 12.02 18.37
N PHE A 21 -14.73 11.82 18.31
CA PHE A 21 -14.07 11.23 17.15
C PHE A 21 -14.49 9.77 16.94
N PHE A 22 -14.65 9.01 18.03
CA PHE A 22 -15.21 7.67 18.01
C PHE A 22 -16.62 7.65 17.42
N SER A 23 -17.50 8.58 17.84
CA SER A 23 -18.87 8.67 17.32
C SER A 23 -18.88 8.99 15.83
N LEU A 24 -18.04 9.94 15.37
CA LEU A 24 -17.92 10.28 13.96
C LEU A 24 -17.40 9.12 13.12
N ALA A 25 -16.32 8.47 13.57
CA ALA A 25 -15.73 7.32 12.90
C ALA A 25 -16.73 6.17 12.82
N THR A 26 -17.43 5.87 13.91
CA THR A 26 -18.45 4.81 13.96
C THR A 26 -19.60 5.12 13.01
N PHE A 27 -20.10 6.35 12.98
CA PHE A 27 -21.14 6.78 12.04
C PHE A 27 -20.69 6.59 10.58
N ALA A 28 -19.46 7.00 10.23
CA ALA A 28 -18.91 6.80 8.89
C ALA A 28 -18.83 5.30 8.53
N LEU A 29 -18.40 4.45 9.47
CA LEU A 29 -18.33 3.01 9.26
C LEU A 29 -19.72 2.37 9.09
N GLN A 30 -20.74 2.87 9.78
CA GLN A 30 -22.14 2.45 9.59
C GLN A 30 -22.64 2.74 8.17
N GLU A 31 -22.27 3.90 7.62
CA GLU A 31 -22.58 4.30 6.23
C GLU A 31 -21.71 3.61 5.16
N GLY A 32 -20.86 2.68 5.61
CA GLY A 32 -19.96 1.89 4.78
C GLY A 32 -18.78 2.66 4.22
N ASP A 33 -18.39 3.75 4.89
CA ASP A 33 -17.16 4.49 4.61
C ASP A 33 -16.00 3.87 5.40
N TYR A 34 -15.00 3.34 4.68
CA TYR A 34 -13.82 2.69 5.25
C TYR A 34 -12.72 3.66 5.67
N SER A 35 -12.85 4.96 5.36
CA SER A 35 -11.82 5.96 5.62
C SER A 35 -11.30 5.95 7.07
N PRO A 36 -12.15 5.80 8.12
CA PRO A 36 -11.65 5.74 9.50
C PRO A 36 -10.69 4.59 9.80
N LEU A 37 -10.73 3.49 9.04
CA LEU A 37 -9.82 2.35 9.21
C LEU A 37 -8.45 2.59 8.53
N LEU A 38 -8.31 3.69 7.80
CA LEU A 38 -7.11 4.02 7.01
C LEU A 38 -6.42 5.29 7.51
N PHE A 39 -6.93 5.89 8.59
CA PHE A 39 -6.35 7.07 9.20
C PHE A 39 -4.96 6.79 9.75
N ILE A 40 -4.06 7.72 9.50
CA ILE A 40 -2.70 7.69 10.01
C ILE A 40 -2.70 8.31 11.41
N PRO A 41 -2.13 7.65 12.42
CA PRO A 41 -2.04 8.22 13.77
C PRO A 41 -1.16 9.47 13.77
N SER A 42 -1.47 10.39 14.68
CA SER A 42 -0.58 11.52 14.95
C SER A 42 0.72 11.03 15.59
N LEU A 43 1.82 11.79 15.44
CA LEU A 43 3.08 11.45 16.08
C LEU A 43 2.91 11.35 17.61
N GLY A 44 3.26 10.19 18.17
CA GLY A 44 3.12 9.90 19.60
C GLY A 44 1.69 9.60 20.06
N GLU A 45 0.75 9.37 19.13
CA GLU A 45 -0.59 8.89 19.50
C GLU A 45 -0.56 7.44 20.00
N ASP A 46 -0.93 7.26 21.26
CA ASP A 46 -1.13 5.94 21.84
C ASP A 46 -2.45 5.31 21.39
N SER A 47 -2.48 3.98 21.31
CA SER A 47 -3.72 3.23 21.08
C SER A 47 -4.62 3.31 22.32
N ASP A 48 -5.88 3.68 22.15
CA ASP A 48 -6.87 3.57 23.22
C ASP A 48 -7.40 2.13 23.31
N PRO A 49 -7.36 1.47 24.49
CA PRO A 49 -7.80 0.09 24.65
C PRO A 49 -9.30 -0.10 24.43
N ARG A 50 -10.12 0.96 24.53
CA ARG A 50 -11.57 0.89 24.27
C ARG A 50 -11.87 0.75 22.78
N ALA A 51 -11.01 1.31 21.93
CA ALA A 51 -11.16 1.29 20.48
C ALA A 51 -9.79 1.16 19.78
N PRO A 52 -9.15 -0.04 19.82
CA PRO A 52 -7.79 -0.25 19.28
C PRO A 52 -7.68 -0.05 17.76
N TRP A 53 -8.81 -0.02 17.05
CA TRP A 53 -8.91 0.26 15.63
C TRP A 53 -8.90 1.76 15.30
N LEU A 54 -9.24 2.63 16.25
CA LEU A 54 -9.42 4.06 16.03
C LEU A 54 -8.07 4.77 16.05
N ARG A 55 -7.80 5.58 15.02
CA ARG A 55 -6.59 6.39 14.87
C ARG A 55 -6.91 7.84 14.52
N GLY A 56 -6.00 8.75 14.83
CA GLY A 56 -6.09 10.19 14.55
C GLY A 56 -6.94 10.98 15.56
N HIS A 57 -7.44 10.33 16.61
CA HIS A 57 -8.40 10.92 17.55
C HIS A 57 -7.80 12.00 18.46
N THR A 58 -6.46 12.08 18.56
CA THR A 58 -5.79 13.04 19.46
C THR A 58 -5.77 14.46 18.90
N THR A 59 -5.55 14.61 17.59
CA THR A 59 -5.38 15.92 16.97
C THR A 59 -6.47 16.26 15.96
N GLY A 60 -7.09 15.26 15.30
CA GLY A 60 -8.12 15.50 14.29
C GLY A 60 -7.66 16.41 13.13
N THR A 61 -6.38 16.37 12.76
CA THR A 61 -5.80 17.25 11.74
C THR A 61 -5.92 16.68 10.33
N TRP A 62 -5.83 17.52 9.30
CA TRP A 62 -5.84 17.07 7.89
C TRP A 62 -4.76 16.02 7.57
N LYS A 63 -3.69 15.93 8.38
CA LYS A 63 -2.60 14.97 8.19
C LYS A 63 -3.08 13.51 8.25
N LEU A 64 -4.15 13.21 8.98
CA LEU A 64 -4.70 11.85 9.10
C LEU A 64 -5.13 11.21 7.77
N TRP A 65 -5.29 12.00 6.70
CA TRP A 65 -5.78 11.57 5.40
C TRP A 65 -4.87 11.98 4.25
N ASP A 66 -4.51 11.01 3.41
CA ASP A 66 -3.55 11.15 2.30
C ASP A 66 -4.06 10.57 0.97
N MET A 67 -5.27 9.99 0.93
CA MET A 67 -5.75 9.25 -0.26
C MET A 67 -6.64 10.08 -1.20
N GLY A 68 -7.03 11.29 -0.81
CA GLY A 68 -7.90 12.16 -1.59
C GLY A 68 -9.37 11.72 -1.60
N ARG A 69 -10.11 12.02 -2.67
CA ARG A 69 -11.56 11.78 -2.78
C ARG A 69 -11.87 10.33 -3.06
N CYS A 70 -12.97 9.84 -2.50
CA CYS A 70 -13.50 8.51 -2.78
C CYS A 70 -14.25 8.49 -4.12
N HIS A 71 -13.83 7.61 -5.02
CA HIS A 71 -14.49 7.39 -6.32
C HIS A 71 -15.36 6.13 -6.32
N ARG A 72 -14.98 5.12 -5.56
CA ARG A 72 -15.72 3.85 -5.45
C ARG A 72 -15.70 3.34 -4.02
N LYS A 73 -16.88 3.03 -3.48
CA LYS A 73 -17.03 2.37 -2.18
C LYS A 73 -16.56 0.91 -2.25
N ALA A 74 -16.16 0.37 -1.11
CA ALA A 74 -15.87 -1.05 -0.96
C ALA A 74 -17.08 -1.92 -1.36
N THR A 75 -16.81 -3.09 -1.93
CA THR A 75 -17.82 -4.04 -2.39
C THR A 75 -18.63 -4.68 -1.25
N SER A 76 -18.02 -4.86 -0.08
CA SER A 76 -18.69 -5.48 1.07
C SER A 76 -19.18 -4.43 2.08
N GLN A 77 -20.47 -4.53 2.37
CA GLN A 77 -21.16 -3.86 3.47
C GLN A 77 -22.10 -4.87 4.18
N PRO A 78 -22.44 -4.68 5.47
CA PRO A 78 -21.99 -3.61 6.39
C PRO A 78 -20.52 -3.75 6.83
N ILE A 79 -19.99 -2.79 7.59
CA ILE A 79 -18.66 -2.88 8.25
C ILE A 79 -18.82 -3.34 9.71
N ILE A 80 -19.84 -2.81 10.39
CA ILE A 80 -20.17 -3.12 11.77
C ILE A 80 -21.11 -4.33 11.82
N ARG A 81 -20.77 -5.33 12.63
CA ARG A 81 -21.56 -6.55 12.85
C ARG A 81 -21.52 -6.91 14.32
N ASP A 82 -22.66 -7.22 14.92
CA ASP A 82 -22.75 -7.64 16.33
C ASP A 82 -22.03 -6.68 17.29
N SER A 83 -22.19 -5.37 17.07
CA SER A 83 -21.49 -4.30 17.81
C SER A 83 -19.96 -4.35 17.76
N MET A 84 -19.39 -5.02 16.75
CA MET A 84 -17.96 -5.10 16.49
C MET A 84 -17.64 -4.47 15.14
N ILE A 85 -16.49 -3.80 15.06
CA ILE A 85 -15.89 -3.42 13.78
C ILE A 85 -15.35 -4.70 13.14
N GLN A 86 -16.08 -5.20 12.13
CA GLN A 86 -15.82 -6.50 11.54
C GLN A 86 -15.98 -6.50 10.02
N PRO A 87 -15.17 -5.72 9.27
CA PRO A 87 -15.24 -5.69 7.81
C PRO A 87 -14.97 -7.07 7.19
N GLN A 88 -15.61 -7.33 6.04
CA GLN A 88 -15.24 -8.46 5.20
C GLN A 88 -14.11 -8.03 4.28
N LEU A 89 -12.94 -8.64 4.44
CA LEU A 89 -11.73 -8.28 3.72
C LEU A 89 -11.15 -9.47 2.98
N GLN A 90 -10.45 -9.22 1.88
CA GLN A 90 -9.75 -10.28 1.13
C GLN A 90 -8.37 -10.51 1.74
N THR A 91 -8.05 -11.75 2.10
CA THR A 91 -6.73 -12.13 2.61
C THR A 91 -5.66 -11.93 1.54
N VAL A 92 -4.63 -11.13 1.83
CA VAL A 92 -3.42 -11.02 0.98
C VAL A 92 -2.37 -12.04 1.45
N GLY A 93 -2.08 -12.05 2.76
CA GLY A 93 -1.12 -12.97 3.34
C GLY A 93 -0.61 -12.52 4.70
N VAL A 94 0.47 -13.17 5.15
CA VAL A 94 1.18 -12.87 6.40
C VAL A 94 2.51 -12.20 6.05
N ILE A 95 2.88 -11.17 6.81
CA ILE A 95 4.17 -10.49 6.68
C ILE A 95 5.25 -11.41 7.26
N GLU A 96 6.22 -11.81 6.43
CA GLU A 96 7.40 -12.56 6.90
C GLU A 96 8.61 -11.65 7.13
N SER A 97 8.69 -10.56 6.36
CA SER A 97 9.66 -9.51 6.60
C SER A 97 9.11 -8.16 6.17
N PHE A 98 9.57 -7.13 6.85
CA PHE A 98 9.32 -5.73 6.52
C PHE A 98 10.57 -4.94 6.85
N GLU A 99 10.95 -4.07 5.94
CA GLU A 99 12.05 -3.12 6.13
C GLU A 99 11.56 -1.75 5.70
N TYR A 100 11.66 -0.78 6.61
CA TYR A 100 11.56 0.63 6.23
C TYR A 100 12.62 0.92 5.18
N TYR A 101 12.21 1.59 4.11
CA TYR A 101 13.10 1.84 2.98
C TYR A 101 12.93 3.26 2.47
N ASP A 102 14.06 3.95 2.35
CA ASP A 102 14.11 5.28 1.76
C ASP A 102 14.18 5.16 0.23
N PHE A 103 13.10 5.56 -0.42
CA PHE A 103 13.02 5.59 -1.88
C PHE A 103 13.73 6.81 -2.51
N GLY A 104 14.26 7.74 -1.71
CA GLY A 104 14.98 8.95 -2.16
C GLY A 104 16.45 8.74 -2.56
N GLY A 105 16.95 7.49 -2.51
CA GLY A 105 18.31 7.15 -2.92
C GLY A 105 18.54 7.19 -4.44
N ASP A 106 19.76 6.82 -4.87
CA ASP A 106 20.04 6.71 -6.30
C ASP A 106 19.18 5.61 -6.96
N ALA A 107 18.71 5.87 -8.16
CA ALA A 107 17.73 5.02 -8.85
C ALA A 107 18.24 3.58 -9.04
N GLU A 108 19.53 3.40 -9.33
CA GLU A 108 20.15 2.09 -9.47
C GLU A 108 20.16 1.31 -8.14
N SER A 109 20.50 1.94 -7.01
CA SER A 109 20.45 1.32 -5.69
C SER A 109 19.02 0.96 -5.27
N VAL A 110 18.05 1.86 -5.51
CA VAL A 110 16.62 1.59 -5.24
C VAL A 110 16.14 0.38 -6.04
N MET A 111 16.44 0.36 -7.33
CA MET A 111 16.05 -0.77 -8.18
C MET A 111 16.79 -2.05 -7.78
N ASP A 112 18.09 -1.98 -7.50
CA ASP A 112 18.88 -3.11 -7.03
C ASP A 112 18.29 -3.72 -5.75
N TYR A 113 17.94 -2.88 -4.77
CA TYR A 113 17.28 -3.31 -3.56
C TYR A 113 15.96 -4.03 -3.86
N VAL A 114 15.07 -3.41 -4.65
CA VAL A 114 13.76 -3.99 -5.00
C VAL A 114 13.90 -5.31 -5.76
N VAL A 115 14.75 -5.38 -6.80
CA VAL A 115 14.98 -6.62 -7.56
C VAL A 115 15.51 -7.70 -6.62
N SER A 116 16.43 -7.37 -5.72
CA SER A 116 16.97 -8.35 -4.76
C SER A 116 15.88 -8.94 -3.87
N LYS A 117 14.90 -8.15 -3.43
CA LYS A 117 13.77 -8.64 -2.63
C LYS A 117 12.84 -9.53 -3.45
N VAL A 118 12.53 -9.12 -4.68
CA VAL A 118 11.65 -9.91 -5.56
C VAL A 118 12.30 -11.23 -5.96
N VAL A 119 13.59 -11.24 -6.31
CA VAL A 119 14.30 -12.46 -6.69
C VAL A 119 14.38 -13.44 -5.52
N ARG A 120 14.58 -12.95 -4.29
CA ARG A 120 14.57 -13.81 -3.10
C ARG A 120 13.18 -14.37 -2.78
N ALA A 121 12.12 -13.60 -3.05
CA ALA A 121 10.74 -14.02 -2.79
C ALA A 121 10.19 -14.97 -3.86
N SER A 122 10.40 -14.65 -5.13
CA SER A 122 9.69 -15.28 -6.25
C SER A 122 10.62 -15.91 -7.30
N GLY A 123 11.92 -15.95 -7.03
CA GLY A 123 12.91 -16.43 -7.98
C GLY A 123 13.13 -15.47 -9.14
N ARG A 124 13.74 -15.97 -10.22
CA ARG A 124 14.11 -15.18 -11.40
C ARG A 124 12.98 -15.13 -12.43
N ASP A 125 11.76 -14.86 -11.96
CA ASP A 125 10.55 -14.83 -12.79
C ASP A 125 10.25 -13.40 -13.27
N ALA A 126 10.34 -13.16 -14.58
CA ALA A 126 10.13 -11.85 -15.17
C ALA A 126 8.72 -11.29 -14.90
N GLN A 127 7.70 -12.13 -14.90
CA GLN A 127 6.33 -11.71 -14.63
C GLN A 127 6.15 -11.26 -13.19
N ALA A 128 6.66 -12.03 -12.22
CA ALA A 128 6.63 -11.67 -10.80
C ALA A 128 7.36 -10.34 -10.53
N LEU A 129 8.48 -10.08 -11.23
CA LEU A 129 9.14 -8.78 -11.15
C LEU A 129 8.26 -7.65 -11.66
N CYS A 130 7.67 -7.79 -12.84
CA CYS A 130 6.77 -6.77 -13.40
C CYS A 130 5.61 -6.48 -12.44
N GLU A 131 4.95 -7.52 -11.95
CA GLU A 131 3.83 -7.41 -11.02
C GLU A 131 4.25 -6.77 -9.68
N ALA A 132 5.41 -7.13 -9.13
CA ALA A 132 5.92 -6.51 -7.90
C ALA A 132 6.26 -5.03 -8.13
N VAL A 133 6.87 -4.69 -9.25
CA VAL A 133 7.22 -3.31 -9.60
C VAL A 133 5.99 -2.44 -9.76
N ASP A 134 4.91 -2.94 -10.36
CA ASP A 134 3.64 -2.21 -10.46
C ASP A 134 2.98 -1.98 -9.08
N ARG A 135 3.23 -2.86 -8.10
CA ARG A 135 2.75 -2.71 -6.72
C ARG A 135 3.64 -1.85 -5.82
N ILE A 136 4.87 -1.58 -6.23
CA ILE A 136 5.82 -0.74 -5.48
C ILE A 136 5.85 0.67 -6.05
N PHE A 137 5.88 0.76 -7.38
CA PHE A 137 5.98 2.00 -8.15
C PHE A 137 4.79 2.07 -9.10
N PRO A 138 3.56 2.36 -8.65
CA PRO A 138 2.40 2.37 -9.55
C PRO A 138 2.60 3.35 -10.72
N ARG A 139 1.95 3.07 -11.86
CA ARG A 139 1.90 4.02 -12.97
C ARG A 139 0.97 5.16 -12.61
N ASN A 140 1.36 6.40 -12.92
CA ASN A 140 0.55 7.55 -12.56
C ASN A 140 -0.82 7.54 -13.27
N GLU A 141 -0.88 7.02 -14.50
CA GLU A 141 -2.12 6.86 -15.28
C GLU A 141 -3.07 5.80 -14.68
N GLU A 142 -2.56 4.91 -13.83
CA GLU A 142 -3.36 3.89 -13.14
C GLU A 142 -3.88 4.39 -11.78
N LYS A 143 -3.49 5.58 -11.32
CA LYS A 143 -4.10 6.22 -10.14
C LYS A 143 -5.48 6.79 -10.52
N ALA A 144 -6.48 6.63 -9.65
CA ALA A 144 -7.86 7.00 -9.95
C ALA A 144 -8.04 8.48 -10.37
N VAL A 145 -7.25 9.38 -9.78
CA VAL A 145 -7.27 10.83 -10.09
C VAL A 145 -6.94 11.11 -11.56
N ASN A 146 -6.18 10.23 -12.21
CA ASN A 146 -5.74 10.38 -13.60
C ASN A 146 -6.48 9.44 -14.57
N MET A 147 -7.40 8.60 -14.07
CA MET A 147 -8.18 7.74 -14.93
C MET A 147 -9.14 8.56 -15.78
N GLU A 148 -9.09 8.40 -17.10
CA GLU A 148 -10.16 8.87 -17.98
C GLU A 148 -11.40 8.02 -17.70
N TRP A 149 -12.34 8.56 -16.92
CA TRP A 149 -13.64 7.94 -16.66
C TRP A 149 -14.48 7.95 -17.94
N LYS A 150 -14.17 7.06 -18.88
CA LYS A 150 -15.08 6.79 -19.99
C LYS A 150 -16.28 6.06 -19.39
N ASP A 151 -17.45 6.71 -19.46
CA ASP A 151 -18.73 6.09 -19.15
C ASP A 151 -18.81 4.72 -19.82
N SER A 152 -18.94 3.72 -18.98
CA SER A 152 -18.79 2.30 -19.29
C SER A 152 -19.66 1.85 -20.45
N LYS A 153 -19.06 1.72 -21.63
CA LYS A 153 -19.35 0.62 -22.54
C LYS A 153 -18.13 -0.28 -22.54
N GLN A 154 -18.23 -1.32 -21.71
CA GLN A 154 -17.63 -2.65 -21.89
C GLN A 154 -16.44 -2.63 -22.87
N GLU A 155 -15.31 -2.02 -22.47
CA GLU A 155 -14.09 -2.14 -23.25
C GLU A 155 -13.55 -3.54 -23.00
N ASP A 156 -13.44 -4.30 -24.10
CA ASP A 156 -12.94 -5.64 -24.17
C ASP A 156 -11.70 -5.86 -23.29
N VAL A 157 -11.67 -7.03 -22.65
CA VAL A 157 -10.54 -7.64 -21.93
C VAL A 157 -9.36 -7.97 -22.89
N SER A 158 -9.28 -7.31 -24.05
CA SER A 158 -8.45 -7.66 -25.20
C SER A 158 -7.31 -6.68 -25.50
N SER A 159 -7.07 -5.63 -24.70
CA SER A 159 -5.87 -4.79 -24.86
C SER A 159 -4.72 -5.24 -23.95
N LEU A 160 -4.49 -6.55 -23.84
CA LEU A 160 -3.23 -7.12 -23.34
C LEU A 160 -2.12 -6.93 -24.40
N VAL A 161 -1.82 -5.67 -24.75
CA VAL A 161 -0.50 -5.36 -25.27
C VAL A 161 0.46 -5.74 -24.15
N SER A 162 1.42 -6.63 -24.42
CA SER A 162 2.45 -7.00 -23.44
C SER A 162 3.10 -5.71 -22.92
N ARG A 163 2.74 -5.31 -21.69
CA ARG A 163 3.13 -4.02 -21.07
C ARG A 163 4.65 -3.90 -20.98
N TYR A 164 5.29 -5.05 -20.85
CA TYR A 164 6.71 -5.26 -20.71
C TYR A 164 7.22 -6.25 -21.75
N ASP A 165 8.51 -6.13 -22.07
CA ASP A 165 9.26 -7.13 -22.83
C ASP A 165 9.78 -8.19 -21.84
N LEU A 166 8.99 -9.25 -21.66
CA LEU A 166 9.28 -10.29 -20.65
C LEU A 166 10.58 -11.04 -20.96
N ASP A 167 10.87 -11.32 -22.23
CA ASP A 167 12.09 -12.03 -22.63
C ASP A 167 13.34 -11.23 -22.29
N LYS A 168 13.31 -9.92 -22.57
CA LYS A 168 14.40 -9.02 -22.20
C LYS A 168 14.60 -8.94 -20.68
N ILE A 169 13.51 -8.87 -19.92
CA ILE A 169 13.57 -8.82 -18.45
C ILE A 169 14.10 -10.14 -17.90
N GLN A 170 13.64 -11.27 -18.44
CA GLN A 170 14.09 -12.61 -18.07
C GLN A 170 15.61 -12.75 -18.26
N GLY A 171 16.13 -12.35 -19.42
CA GLY A 171 17.58 -12.38 -19.68
C GLY A 171 18.41 -11.43 -18.80
N LEU A 172 17.80 -10.38 -18.22
CA LEU A 172 18.46 -9.53 -17.21
C LEU A 172 18.44 -10.20 -15.83
N LEU A 173 17.33 -10.83 -15.45
CA LEU A 173 17.19 -11.57 -14.18
C LEU A 173 18.10 -12.79 -14.09
N GLU A 174 18.30 -13.50 -15.19
CA GLU A 174 19.24 -14.64 -15.27
C GLU A 174 20.69 -14.21 -15.02
N LYS A 175 21.06 -12.99 -15.41
CA LYS A 175 22.37 -12.40 -15.13
C LYS A 175 22.46 -11.83 -13.72
N TYR A 176 21.36 -11.29 -13.22
CA TYR A 176 21.31 -10.66 -11.90
C TYR A 176 21.36 -11.68 -10.77
N GLY A 177 20.56 -12.75 -10.87
CA GLY A 177 20.35 -13.71 -9.79
C GLY A 177 21.65 -14.32 -9.24
N PRO A 178 22.57 -14.85 -10.07
CA PRO A 178 23.84 -15.39 -9.57
C PRO A 178 24.70 -14.38 -8.80
N LEU A 179 24.57 -13.08 -9.08
CA LEU A 179 25.31 -12.02 -8.38
C LEU A 179 24.79 -11.76 -6.97
N LEU A 180 23.57 -12.19 -6.64
CA LEU A 180 23.02 -12.07 -5.28
C LEU A 180 23.62 -13.08 -4.30
N ASP A 181 24.08 -14.21 -4.82
CA ASP A 181 24.64 -15.31 -4.02
C ASP A 181 26.14 -15.11 -3.75
N MET A 182 26.76 -14.16 -4.45
CA MET A 182 28.17 -13.81 -4.28
C MET A 182 28.39 -12.84 -3.14
N THR A 183 29.57 -12.90 -2.52
CA THR A 183 30.02 -11.92 -1.52
C THR A 183 29.99 -10.51 -2.15
N PRO A 184 29.45 -9.50 -1.46
CA PRO A 184 29.32 -8.15 -2.03
C PRO A 184 30.68 -7.46 -2.14
N GLU A 185 31.41 -7.73 -3.22
CA GLU A 185 32.60 -7.00 -3.63
C GLU A 185 32.20 -5.81 -4.53
N GLN A 186 33.06 -4.79 -4.57
CA GLN A 186 32.78 -3.55 -5.32
C GLN A 186 32.47 -3.81 -6.80
N GLU A 187 33.15 -4.79 -7.42
CA GLU A 187 32.89 -5.17 -8.81
C GLU A 187 31.49 -5.80 -8.99
N ILE A 188 31.09 -6.69 -8.08
CA ILE A 188 29.79 -7.35 -8.11
C ILE A 188 28.66 -6.32 -7.93
N THR A 189 28.81 -5.39 -6.99
CA THR A 189 27.87 -4.29 -6.79
C THR A 189 27.73 -3.43 -8.05
N GLN A 190 28.84 -3.09 -8.71
CA GLN A 190 28.79 -2.34 -9.98
C GLN A 190 28.10 -3.13 -11.11
N GLN A 191 28.32 -4.45 -11.19
CA GLN A 191 27.62 -5.30 -12.16
C GLN A 191 26.11 -5.33 -11.89
N ARG A 192 25.71 -5.48 -10.62
CA ARG A 192 24.31 -5.39 -10.20
C ARG A 192 23.68 -4.06 -10.58
N PHE A 193 24.34 -2.93 -10.30
CA PHE A 193 23.83 -1.61 -10.66
C PHE A 193 23.72 -1.41 -12.18
N LYS A 194 24.65 -1.95 -12.97
CA LYS A 194 24.54 -1.94 -14.44
C LYS A 194 23.31 -2.70 -14.93
N ILE A 195 22.95 -3.81 -14.29
CA ILE A 195 21.73 -4.56 -14.61
C ILE A 195 20.49 -3.82 -14.12
N ALA A 196 20.51 -3.29 -12.89
CA ALA A 196 19.44 -2.47 -12.32
C ALA A 196 19.08 -1.29 -13.24
N LYS A 197 20.09 -0.56 -13.76
CA LYS A 197 19.90 0.50 -14.75
C LYS A 197 19.18 0.03 -16.03
N LYS A 198 19.48 -1.18 -16.50
CA LYS A 198 18.79 -1.78 -17.67
C LYS A 198 17.35 -2.18 -17.33
N LEU A 199 17.13 -2.70 -16.12
CA LEU A 199 15.81 -3.05 -15.61
C LEU A 199 14.93 -1.81 -15.45
N ILE A 200 15.44 -0.68 -14.93
CA ILE A 200 14.71 0.61 -14.86
C ILE A 200 14.11 0.99 -16.22
N ARG A 201 14.90 0.85 -17.30
CA ARG A 201 14.42 1.13 -18.66
C ARG A 201 13.44 0.08 -19.16
N ALA A 202 13.70 -1.20 -18.93
CA ALA A 202 12.82 -2.28 -19.39
C ALA A 202 11.45 -2.27 -18.68
N LEU A 203 11.44 -1.88 -17.41
CA LEU A 203 10.27 -1.76 -16.54
C LEU A 203 9.59 -0.39 -16.64
N LYS A 204 10.07 0.50 -17.52
CA LYS A 204 9.45 1.81 -17.77
C LYS A 204 9.29 2.62 -16.49
N LEU A 205 10.35 2.65 -15.67
CA LEU A 205 10.37 3.36 -14.38
C LEU A 205 10.84 4.80 -14.53
N SER A 206 11.53 5.12 -15.62
CA SER A 206 11.84 6.49 -16.02
C SER A 206 10.58 7.23 -16.50
N LYS A 207 10.70 8.54 -16.70
CA LYS A 207 9.62 9.40 -17.18
C LYS A 207 9.05 8.90 -18.51
N GLU A 208 7.85 8.34 -18.48
CA GLU A 208 7.13 7.81 -19.63
C GLU A 208 5.64 8.12 -19.51
N GLY A 209 5.00 8.56 -20.60
CA GLY A 209 3.57 8.89 -20.63
C GLY A 209 3.30 10.37 -20.88
N LYS A 210 2.11 10.67 -21.41
CA LYS A 210 1.69 12.05 -21.74
C LYS A 210 1.46 12.92 -20.49
N HIS A 211 1.16 12.27 -19.36
CA HIS A 211 0.84 12.93 -18.08
C HIS A 211 1.96 12.85 -17.04
N ALA A 212 3.02 12.08 -17.29
CA ALA A 212 4.14 11.93 -16.38
C ALA A 212 4.98 13.22 -16.36
N ARG A 213 4.85 14.01 -15.29
CA ARG A 213 5.76 15.12 -14.99
C ARG A 213 7.07 14.62 -14.38
N GLU A 214 6.96 13.56 -13.59
CA GLU A 214 8.01 12.87 -12.84
C GLU A 214 8.02 11.38 -13.22
N SER A 215 9.15 10.72 -13.00
CA SER A 215 9.30 9.28 -13.14
C SER A 215 8.63 8.52 -11.98
N ARG A 216 8.38 7.22 -12.16
CA ARG A 216 7.76 6.40 -11.11
C ARG A 216 8.62 6.29 -9.85
N LEU A 217 9.94 6.37 -10.02
CA LEU A 217 10.89 6.39 -8.90
C LEU A 217 10.87 7.74 -8.15
N GLU A 218 10.84 8.86 -8.89
CA GLU A 218 10.75 10.20 -8.29
C GLU A 218 9.44 10.39 -7.51
N LEU A 219 8.33 9.86 -8.02
CA LEU A 219 7.05 9.90 -7.30
C LEU A 219 7.10 9.11 -5.99
N ALA A 220 7.68 7.90 -5.99
CA ALA A 220 7.84 7.12 -4.77
C ALA A 220 8.79 7.79 -3.76
N ALA A 221 9.87 8.41 -4.24
CA ALA A 221 10.76 9.22 -3.41
C ALA A 221 10.03 10.42 -2.78
N GLY A 222 9.22 11.13 -3.56
CA GLY A 222 8.45 12.29 -3.09
C GLY A 222 7.38 11.92 -2.06
N GLU A 223 6.71 10.77 -2.25
CA GLU A 223 5.77 10.20 -1.27
C GLU A 223 6.48 9.84 0.05
N ALA A 224 7.65 9.18 -0.03
CA ALA A 224 8.44 8.81 1.14
C ALA A 224 8.96 10.04 1.91
N ASP A 225 9.46 11.05 1.19
CA ASP A 225 9.90 12.33 1.77
C ASP A 225 8.73 13.08 2.42
N TRP A 226 7.55 13.06 1.80
CA TRP A 226 6.35 13.65 2.37
C TRP A 226 6.00 13.01 3.72
N PHE A 227 6.03 11.67 3.84
CA PHE A 227 5.79 11.02 5.12
C PHE A 227 6.85 11.41 6.17
N LEU A 228 8.13 11.42 5.78
CA LEU A 228 9.21 11.79 6.69
C LEU A 228 9.05 13.23 7.21
N ARG A 229 8.71 14.18 6.35
CA ARG A 229 8.47 15.59 6.73
C ARG A 229 7.17 15.78 7.52
N GLU A 230 6.09 15.19 6.99
CA GLU A 230 4.85 14.75 7.65
C GLU A 230 4.89 14.55 9.15
N TYR A 231 5.61 13.48 9.49
CA TYR A 231 5.47 12.71 10.71
C TYR A 231 6.79 12.60 11.49
N GLY A 232 7.89 13.10 10.93
CA GLY A 232 9.22 13.05 11.56
C GLY A 232 9.85 11.65 11.60
N THR A 233 9.25 10.65 10.97
CA THR A 233 9.74 9.27 10.91
C THR A 233 9.48 8.66 9.52
N PRO A 234 10.35 7.77 9.02
CA PRO A 234 10.02 6.94 7.86
C PRO A 234 8.77 6.12 8.15
N MET A 235 7.84 6.08 7.19
CA MET A 235 6.62 5.28 7.29
C MET A 235 6.54 4.23 6.18
N GLU A 236 7.27 4.42 5.09
CA GLU A 236 7.21 3.52 3.95
C GLU A 236 8.27 2.43 4.01
N GLY A 237 7.92 1.28 3.47
CA GLY A 237 8.84 0.16 3.40
C GLY A 237 8.39 -0.92 2.44
N ILE A 238 9.27 -1.90 2.29
CA ILE A 238 9.07 -3.08 1.45
C ILE A 238 8.81 -4.28 2.35
N SER A 239 7.74 -5.00 2.06
CA SER A 239 7.38 -6.24 2.75
C SER A 239 7.42 -7.44 1.82
N GLN A 240 7.92 -8.56 2.35
CA GLN A 240 7.69 -9.89 1.79
C GLN A 240 6.48 -10.51 2.48
N ILE A 241 5.46 -10.82 1.70
CA ILE A 241 4.19 -11.36 2.18
C ILE A 241 3.98 -12.76 1.60
N ARG A 242 3.73 -13.74 2.46
CA ARG A 242 3.38 -15.11 2.06
C ARG A 242 1.86 -15.27 2.02
N CYS A 243 1.33 -15.67 0.87
CA CYS A 243 -0.08 -16.02 0.76
C CYS A 243 -0.38 -17.26 1.61
N LYS A 244 -1.41 -17.18 2.47
CA LYS A 244 -1.81 -18.30 3.34
C LYS A 244 -2.42 -19.49 2.59
N ILE A 245 -2.89 -19.27 1.36
CA ILE A 245 -3.64 -20.27 0.60
C ILE A 245 -2.69 -21.05 -0.33
N CYS A 246 -1.99 -20.34 -1.21
CA CYS A 246 -1.10 -20.98 -2.18
C CYS A 246 0.38 -21.01 -1.75
N GLY A 247 0.73 -20.38 -0.62
CA GLY A 247 2.10 -20.32 -0.12
C GLY A 247 3.05 -19.41 -0.92
N ARG A 248 2.59 -18.79 -2.02
CA ARG A 248 3.44 -17.91 -2.86
C ARG A 248 3.86 -16.68 -2.07
N TRP A 249 5.15 -16.36 -2.11
CA TRP A 249 5.69 -15.08 -1.64
C TRP A 249 5.55 -14.00 -2.69
N SER A 250 5.29 -12.78 -2.25
CA SER A 250 5.24 -11.60 -3.09
C SER A 250 5.70 -10.37 -2.33
N VAL A 251 6.20 -9.39 -3.07
CA VAL A 251 6.73 -8.15 -2.52
C VAL A 251 5.73 -7.03 -2.70
N PHE A 252 5.53 -6.25 -1.64
CA PHE A 252 4.60 -5.12 -1.60
C PHE A 252 5.26 -3.91 -0.95
N ARG A 253 4.86 -2.70 -1.38
CA ARG A 253 5.13 -1.45 -0.66
C ARG A 253 4.00 -1.22 0.34
N LEU A 254 4.35 -0.95 1.58
CA LEU A 254 3.42 -0.68 2.68
C LEU A 254 3.76 0.65 3.35
N VAL A 255 2.73 1.29 3.90
CA VAL A 255 2.85 2.43 4.81
C VAL A 255 2.55 1.94 6.22
N MET A 256 3.49 2.04 7.13
CA MET A 256 3.46 1.44 8.46
C MET A 256 3.68 2.51 9.53
N TRP A 257 2.86 2.47 10.58
CA TRP A 257 3.02 3.27 11.82
C TRP A 257 3.22 2.40 13.06
N GLY A 258 3.26 1.08 12.89
CA GLY A 258 3.76 0.14 13.88
C GLY A 258 4.66 -0.89 13.20
N GLU A 259 5.74 -1.27 13.88
CA GLU A 259 6.63 -2.33 13.37
C GLU A 259 5.88 -3.68 13.40
N PRO A 260 5.76 -4.40 12.26
CA PRO A 260 5.00 -5.63 12.20
C PRO A 260 5.80 -6.78 12.82
N THR A 261 5.15 -7.60 13.65
CA THR A 261 5.75 -8.86 14.11
C THR A 261 5.73 -9.88 12.95
N PRO A 262 6.90 -10.41 12.52
CA PRO A 262 6.96 -11.45 11.50
C PRO A 262 6.10 -12.65 11.84
N ASP A 263 5.48 -13.25 10.82
CA ASP A 263 4.57 -14.40 10.92
C ASP A 263 3.28 -14.17 11.73
N VAL A 264 3.07 -12.98 12.29
CA VAL A 264 1.88 -12.62 13.07
C VAL A 264 1.07 -11.54 12.37
N ALA A 265 1.71 -10.48 11.88
CA ALA A 265 1.06 -9.38 11.19
C ALA A 265 0.52 -9.80 9.82
N GLN A 266 -0.69 -9.36 9.47
CA GLN A 266 -1.42 -9.84 8.31
C GLN A 266 -1.87 -8.69 7.44
N VAL A 267 -1.89 -8.92 6.14
CA VAL A 267 -2.32 -7.91 5.17
C VAL A 267 -3.63 -8.34 4.54
N TYR A 268 -4.56 -7.39 4.50
CA TYR A 268 -5.90 -7.55 4.00
C TYR A 268 -6.21 -6.49 2.97
N ARG A 269 -6.85 -6.85 1.87
CA ARG A 269 -7.33 -5.92 0.85
C ARG A 269 -8.80 -5.58 1.11
N ILE A 270 -9.18 -4.33 0.84
CA ILE A 270 -10.57 -3.87 0.87
C ILE A 270 -11.09 -3.86 -0.59
N PRO A 271 -11.82 -4.90 -1.04
CA PRO A 271 -12.08 -5.07 -2.47
C PRO A 271 -13.01 -3.98 -3.03
N GLY A 272 -12.65 -3.43 -4.19
CA GLY A 272 -13.40 -2.38 -4.89
C GLY A 272 -13.30 -0.96 -4.31
N LEU A 273 -12.65 -0.76 -3.16
CA LEU A 273 -12.42 0.59 -2.64
C LEU A 273 -11.42 1.35 -3.53
N LEU A 274 -11.74 2.60 -3.89
CA LEU A 274 -10.93 3.43 -4.77
C LEU A 274 -11.03 4.92 -4.39
N TYR A 275 -9.88 5.53 -4.13
CA TYR A 275 -9.66 6.95 -3.92
C TYR A 275 -8.69 7.52 -4.97
N ASP A 276 -8.52 8.85 -5.01
CA ASP A 276 -7.65 9.58 -5.94
C ASP A 276 -6.26 8.97 -6.09
N GLU A 277 -5.59 8.73 -4.96
CA GLU A 277 -4.15 8.43 -4.95
C GLU A 277 -3.80 6.95 -5.16
N ASN A 278 -4.78 6.06 -5.24
CA ASN A 278 -4.53 4.62 -5.36
C ASN A 278 -4.98 4.03 -6.69
N VAL A 279 -4.60 2.77 -6.89
CA VAL A 279 -4.98 1.96 -8.05
C VAL A 279 -6.16 1.04 -7.69
N PRO A 280 -6.99 0.61 -8.66
CA PRO A 280 -8.05 -0.36 -8.44
C PRO A 280 -7.55 -1.62 -7.75
N ASP A 281 -8.28 -2.07 -6.73
CA ASP A 281 -7.91 -3.23 -5.90
C ASP A 281 -6.52 -3.14 -5.25
N GLY A 282 -6.01 -1.91 -5.07
CA GLY A 282 -4.73 -1.64 -4.42
C GLY A 282 -4.81 -1.44 -2.91
N ILE A 283 -5.98 -1.07 -2.37
CA ILE A 283 -6.12 -0.63 -0.98
C ILE A 283 -6.23 -1.82 -0.03
N GLY A 284 -5.48 -1.75 1.06
CA GLY A 284 -5.57 -2.69 2.16
C GLY A 284 -5.14 -2.10 3.50
N ILE A 285 -5.37 -2.89 4.54
CA ILE A 285 -4.92 -2.62 5.90
C ILE A 285 -3.96 -3.71 6.37
N VAL A 286 -3.04 -3.33 7.24
CA VAL A 286 -2.13 -4.24 7.93
C VAL A 286 -2.60 -4.36 9.37
N VAL A 287 -2.93 -5.58 9.77
CA VAL A 287 -3.55 -5.87 11.06
C VAL A 287 -2.66 -6.82 11.85
N GLU A 288 -2.41 -6.45 13.10
CA GLU A 288 -1.80 -7.33 14.08
C GLU A 288 -2.74 -7.43 15.29
N ARG A 289 -3.19 -8.66 15.59
CA ARG A 289 -4.24 -8.92 16.58
C ARG A 289 -5.54 -8.20 16.19
N ASP A 290 -5.90 -7.14 16.90
CA ASP A 290 -7.07 -6.29 16.71
C ASP A 290 -6.70 -4.86 16.30
N ARG A 291 -5.41 -4.59 16.07
CA ARG A 291 -4.90 -3.25 15.77
C ARG A 291 -4.51 -3.11 14.31
N ILE A 292 -4.86 -1.97 13.74
CA ILE A 292 -4.33 -1.53 12.45
C ILE A 292 -2.99 -0.85 12.70
N ILE A 293 -1.93 -1.41 12.11
CA ILE A 293 -0.54 -0.96 12.26
C ILE A 293 0.04 -0.38 10.96
N GLY A 294 -0.73 -0.42 9.88
CA GLY A 294 -0.35 0.12 8.59
C GLY A 294 -1.42 -0.07 7.54
N LYS A 295 -1.11 0.35 6.32
CA LYS A 295 -1.95 0.22 5.14
C LYS A 295 -1.14 -0.10 3.89
N MET A 296 -1.86 -0.56 2.89
CA MET A 296 -1.38 -0.88 1.56
C MET A 296 -2.15 0.00 0.57
N ILE A 297 -1.47 0.72 -0.32
CA ILE A 297 -2.13 1.68 -1.23
C ILE A 297 -2.17 1.12 -2.66
N TYR A 298 -1.12 0.39 -3.08
CA TYR A 298 -0.95 -0.05 -4.47
C TYR A 298 -0.97 -1.57 -4.64
N GLY A 299 -1.36 -2.32 -3.61
CA GLY A 299 -1.20 -3.77 -3.56
C GLY A 299 -2.26 -4.55 -4.33
N THR A 300 -2.19 -4.50 -5.65
CA THR A 300 -2.99 -5.34 -6.55
C THR A 300 -2.78 -6.84 -6.27
N PRO A 301 -3.72 -7.71 -6.68
CA PRO A 301 -3.62 -9.15 -6.42
C PRO A 301 -2.31 -9.80 -6.91
N ALA A 302 -1.60 -10.48 -6.00
CA ALA A 302 -0.35 -11.20 -6.28
C ALA A 302 -0.55 -12.60 -6.90
N CYS A 303 -1.75 -13.13 -6.74
CA CYS A 303 -2.13 -14.47 -7.15
C CYS A 303 -3.65 -14.52 -7.28
N ARG A 304 -4.16 -15.65 -7.78
CA ARG A 304 -5.60 -15.85 -8.00
C ARG A 304 -6.38 -16.18 -6.73
N CYS A 305 -5.72 -16.20 -5.57
CA CYS A 305 -6.37 -16.46 -4.30
C CYS A 305 -7.25 -15.28 -3.88
N CYS A 306 -8.54 -15.54 -3.70
CA CYS A 306 -9.56 -14.51 -3.40
C CYS A 306 -10.41 -14.84 -2.16
N GLN A 307 -9.81 -15.50 -1.17
CA GLN A 307 -10.51 -15.77 0.08
C GLN A 307 -10.83 -14.46 0.82
N SER A 308 -12.09 -14.32 1.18
CA SER A 308 -12.58 -13.26 2.04
C SER A 308 -12.85 -13.79 3.44
N GLU A 309 -12.51 -12.99 4.44
CA GLU A 309 -12.77 -13.30 5.84
C GLU A 309 -13.25 -12.07 6.60
N PHE A 310 -13.96 -12.29 7.70
CA PHE A 310 -14.44 -11.24 8.58
C PHE A 310 -13.38 -10.93 9.64
N VAL A 311 -12.72 -9.78 9.52
CA VAL A 311 -11.60 -9.40 10.39
C VAL A 311 -12.11 -8.60 11.58
N LYS A 312 -11.87 -9.07 12.81
CA LYS A 312 -12.30 -8.38 14.04
C LYS A 312 -11.28 -7.33 14.45
N LEU A 313 -11.70 -6.07 14.52
CA LEU A 313 -10.83 -4.93 14.85
C LEU A 313 -11.15 -4.29 16.21
N GLY A 314 -12.22 -4.71 16.86
CA GLY A 314 -12.60 -4.23 18.20
C GLY A 314 -14.07 -3.81 18.28
N SER A 315 -14.42 -3.19 19.41
CA SER A 315 -15.80 -2.78 19.69
C SER A 315 -16.22 -1.58 18.84
N ALA A 316 -17.48 -1.58 18.42
CA ALA A 316 -18.20 -0.43 17.86
C ALA A 316 -18.96 0.37 18.92
N ASN A 317 -18.91 -0.08 20.18
CA ASN A 317 -19.49 0.59 21.34
C ASN A 317 -18.38 0.96 22.33
N LEU A 318 -18.60 2.06 23.07
CA LEU A 318 -17.77 2.45 24.21
C LEU A 318 -18.20 1.76 25.50
#